data_AF-X1B0D5-F1
#
_entry.id   AF-X1B0D5-F1
#
_cell.length_a   1.000
_cell.length_b   1.000
_cell.length_c   1.000
_cell.angle_alpha   90.00
_cell.angle_beta   90.00
_cell.angle_gamma   90.00
#
_symmetry.space_group_name_H-M   'P 1'
#
loop_
_entity.id
_entity.type
_entity.pdbx_description
1 polymer ?
#
loop_
_entity_poly.entity_id
_entity_poly.type
_entity_poly.pdbx_seq_one_letter_code
_entity_poly.pdbx_strand_id
1 'polypeptide(L)'
;MDKKLYEEIKYNEKLITIILWSNYTSDKIVFFSPPDFSQQLGYLSHKRGNIIRSHIHKKIDRKVKCVNARFKTSKSESSGKSDFS
;
A
#
# COMPACT_ATOMS: atom_id res chain seq x y z
N MET A 1 22.82 14.64 -12.30
CA MET A 1 21.87 14.49 -11.18
C MET A 1 21.85 13.03 -10.81
N ASP A 2 22.25 12.71 -9.57
CA ASP A 2 22.22 11.32 -9.09
C ASP A 2 20.77 10.85 -9.01
N LYS A 3 20.46 9.78 -9.75
CA LYS A 3 19.12 9.23 -9.79
C LYS A 3 18.88 8.44 -8.50
N LYS A 4 17.95 8.88 -7.66
CA LYS A 4 17.53 8.12 -6.49
C LYS A 4 16.93 6.79 -6.94
N LEU A 5 17.34 5.70 -6.29
CA LEU A 5 16.79 4.35 -6.49
C LEU A 5 15.60 4.08 -5.57
N TYR A 6 15.58 4.79 -4.44
CA TYR A 6 14.62 4.65 -3.37
C TYR A 6 14.48 5.97 -2.62
N GLU A 7 13.28 6.28 -2.13
CA GLU A 7 13.02 7.48 -1.34
C GLU A 7 11.91 7.27 -0.29
N GLU A 8 12.15 7.84 0.89
CA GLU A 8 11.15 7.95 1.97
C GLU A 8 10.72 9.41 2.10
N ILE A 9 9.42 9.65 2.09
CA ILE A 9 8.85 10.97 2.40
C ILE A 9 8.24 10.90 3.79
N LYS A 10 8.71 11.78 4.67
CA LYS A 10 8.25 11.90 6.06
C LYS A 10 7.62 13.26 6.28
N TYR A 11 6.52 13.29 7.02
CA TYR A 11 5.89 14.51 7.51
C TYR A 11 5.73 14.40 9.02
N ASN A 12 6.25 15.39 9.76
CA ASN A 12 6.31 15.36 11.23
C ASN A 12 6.86 14.02 11.75
N GLU A 13 8.01 13.59 11.22
CA GLU A 13 8.70 12.32 11.54
C GLU A 13 7.92 11.04 11.19
N LYS A 14 6.68 11.17 10.70
CA LYS A 14 5.84 10.05 10.28
C LYS A 14 6.08 9.73 8.81
N LEU A 15 6.40 8.47 8.53
CA LEU A 15 6.49 7.95 7.16
C LEU A 15 5.10 7.99 6.51
N ILE A 16 4.98 8.72 5.39
CA ILE A 16 3.73 8.84 4.64
C ILE A 16 3.80 8.17 3.28
N THR A 17 4.99 8.15 2.66
CA THR A 17 5.19 7.61 1.31
C THR A 17 6.54 6.94 1.20
N ILE A 18 6.55 5.83 0.47
CA ILE A 18 7.74 5.12 0.04
C ILE A 18 7.73 5.10 -1.49
N ILE A 19 8.79 5.58 -2.14
CA ILE A 19 8.93 5.59 -3.59
C ILE A 19 10.05 4.63 -3.97
N LEU A 20 9.70 3.61 -4.74
CA LEU A 20 10.64 2.68 -5.36
C LEU A 20 10.72 2.98 -6.85
N TRP A 21 11.89 3.40 -7.32
CA TRP A 21 12.07 3.76 -8.72
C TRP A 21 12.26 2.53 -9.60
N SER A 22 11.91 2.63 -10.89
CA SER A 22 11.94 1.50 -11.82
C SER A 22 13.34 0.92 -12.08
N ASN A 23 14.39 1.68 -11.78
CA ASN A 23 15.78 1.23 -11.88
C ASN A 23 16.33 0.65 -10.57
N TYR A 24 15.49 0.48 -9.54
CA TYR A 24 15.90 -0.22 -8.33
C TYR A 24 16.15 -1.70 -8.62
N THR A 25 17.34 -2.17 -8.28
CA THR A 25 17.70 -3.59 -8.33
C THR A 25 18.39 -3.97 -7.03
N SER A 26 18.19 -5.21 -6.59
CA SER A 26 18.84 -5.79 -5.42
C SER A 26 18.95 -7.29 -5.59
N ASP A 27 20.02 -7.90 -5.12
CA ASP A 27 20.17 -9.37 -5.07
C ASP A 27 19.56 -9.98 -3.81
N LYS A 28 19.09 -9.14 -2.88
CA LYS A 28 18.53 -9.56 -1.59
C LYS A 28 17.05 -9.24 -1.51
N ILE A 29 16.35 -9.95 -0.63
CA ILE A 29 15.00 -9.56 -0.21
C ILE A 29 15.13 -8.32 0.66
N VAL A 30 14.40 -7.27 0.32
CA VAL A 30 14.41 -5.98 1.04
C VAL A 30 12.99 -5.59 1.40
N PHE A 31 12.76 -5.21 2.65
CA PHE A 31 11.50 -4.63 3.10
C PHE A 31 11.71 -3.15 3.37
N PHE A 32 10.88 -2.30 2.78
CA PHE A 32 10.98 -0.84 2.90
C PHE A 32 10.01 -0.25 3.91
N SER A 33 8.94 -0.98 4.21
CA SER A 33 7.92 -0.58 5.16
C SER A 33 8.21 -1.15 6.56
N PRO A 34 7.92 -0.39 7.63
CA PRO A 34 7.92 -0.91 8.99
C PRO A 34 7.03 -2.16 9.17
N PRO A 35 7.41 -3.10 10.05
CA PRO A 35 6.71 -4.38 10.20
C PRO A 35 5.31 -4.26 10.83
N ASP A 36 5.05 -3.17 11.55
CA ASP A 36 3.79 -2.82 12.19
C ASP A 36 2.75 -2.22 11.22
N PHE A 37 3.13 -1.93 9.97
CA PHE A 37 2.20 -1.46 8.96
C PHE A 37 1.25 -2.57 8.53
N SER A 38 -0.02 -2.22 8.32
CA SER A 38 -1.05 -3.17 7.86
C SER A 38 -0.74 -3.80 6.50
N GLN A 39 0.09 -3.14 5.70
CA GLN A 39 0.61 -3.61 4.43
C GLN A 39 2.11 -3.34 4.38
N GLN A 40 2.86 -4.28 3.81
CA GLN A 40 4.30 -4.16 3.68
C GLN A 40 4.73 -4.08 2.21
N LEU A 41 5.73 -3.24 1.93
CA LEU A 41 6.38 -3.15 0.63
C LEU A 41 7.70 -3.92 0.69
N GLY A 42 7.73 -5.07 -0.01
CA GLY A 42 8.92 -5.90 -0.15
C GLY A 42 9.39 -5.98 -1.61
N TYR A 43 10.70 -5.95 -1.83
CA TYR A 43 11.33 -6.28 -3.11
C TYR A 43 11.99 -7.65 -3.01
N LEU A 44 11.53 -8.58 -3.85
CA LEU A 44 12.03 -9.95 -3.92
C LEU A 44 12.63 -10.17 -5.31
N SER A 45 13.95 -10.12 -5.39
CA SER A 45 14.65 -10.51 -6.61
C SER A 45 14.89 -12.02 -6.60
N HIS A 46 14.35 -12.70 -7.61
CA HIS A 46 14.59 -14.11 -7.83
C HIS A 46 15.33 -14.29 -9.15
N LYS A 47 16.45 -15.02 -9.11
CA LYS A 47 17.11 -15.49 -10.34
C LYS A 47 16.11 -16.29 -11.17
N ARG A 48 16.17 -16.12 -12.50
CA ARG A 48 15.33 -16.83 -13.47
C ARG A 48 15.43 -18.34 -13.24
N GLY A 49 14.30 -19.01 -13.03
CA GLY A 49 14.22 -20.46 -12.77
C GLY A 49 13.82 -20.85 -11.34
N ASN A 50 13.68 -19.90 -10.42
CA ASN A 50 13.13 -20.18 -9.10
C ASN A 50 11.60 -20.32 -9.17
N ILE A 51 11.12 -21.56 -9.03
CA ILE A 51 9.70 -21.86 -8.85
C ILE A 51 9.31 -21.42 -7.44
N ILE A 52 8.46 -20.39 -7.32
CA ILE A 52 7.83 -20.06 -6.04
C ILE A 52 6.96 -21.25 -5.67
N ARG A 53 7.43 -22.06 -4.72
CA ARG A 53 6.66 -23.21 -4.22
C ARG A 53 5.38 -22.64 -3.61
N SER A 54 4.23 -23.20 -4.01
CA SER A 54 2.94 -22.82 -3.43
C SER A 54 3.05 -22.90 -1.90
N HIS A 55 2.80 -21.80 -1.22
CA HIS A 55 2.78 -21.75 0.24
C HIS A 55 1.33 -21.83 0.71
N ILE A 56 1.09 -22.58 1.78
CA ILE A 56 -0.23 -22.71 2.39
C ILE A 56 -0.49 -21.43 3.19
N HIS A 57 -1.55 -20.70 2.84
CA HIS A 57 -2.00 -19.57 3.66
C HIS A 57 -2.53 -20.09 4.99
N LYS A 58 -1.74 -19.98 6.07
CA LYS A 58 -2.27 -20.15 7.43
C LYS A 58 -3.27 -19.02 7.66
N LYS A 59 -4.54 -19.36 7.92
CA LYS A 59 -5.55 -18.37 8.33
C LYS A 59 -5.13 -17.80 9.68
N ILE A 60 -4.47 -16.64 9.64
CA ILE A 60 -4.15 -15.86 10.83
C ILE A 60 -5.32 -14.90 11.02
N ASP A 61 -5.90 -14.90 12.22
CA ASP A 61 -6.98 -14.00 12.57
C ASP A 61 -6.42 -12.58 12.74
N ARG A 62 -6.42 -11.81 11.64
CA ARG A 62 -5.90 -10.43 11.63
C ARG A 62 -7.02 -9.47 12.01
N LYS A 63 -6.94 -8.91 13.22
CA LYS A 63 -7.70 -7.70 13.58
C LYS A 63 -7.16 -6.51 12.79
N VAL A 64 -7.65 -6.33 11.56
CA VAL A 64 -7.39 -5.12 10.77
C VAL A 64 -8.16 -3.99 11.43
N LYS A 65 -7.48 -3.14 12.21
CA LYS A 65 -8.04 -1.85 12.63
C LYS A 65 -8.27 -1.04 11.36
N CYS A 66 -9.53 -0.83 11.00
CA CYS A 66 -9.96 -0.12 9.81
C CYS A 66 -9.16 1.19 9.64
N VAL A 67 -8.53 1.40 8.49
CA VAL A 67 -7.99 2.72 8.12
C VAL A 67 -9.17 3.53 7.57
N ASN A 68 -9.35 4.73 8.10
CA ASN A 68 -10.46 5.63 7.79
C ASN A 68 -10.46 6.05 6.31
N ALA A 69 -11.05 5.25 5.43
CA ALA A 69 -11.45 5.69 4.11
C ALA A 69 -12.79 6.43 4.21
N ARG A 70 -12.75 7.71 4.61
CA ARG A 70 -13.92 8.59 4.52
C ARG A 70 -14.01 9.14 3.10
N PHE A 71 -14.54 8.37 2.16
CA PHE A 71 -14.99 8.92 0.89
C PHE A 71 -16.25 9.76 1.17
N LYS A 72 -16.11 11.09 1.21
CA LYS A 72 -17.26 11.99 1.13
C LYS A 72 -17.66 12.06 -0.34
N THR A 73 -18.62 11.25 -0.78
CA THR A 73 -19.37 11.56 -1.99
C THR A 73 -20.35 12.68 -1.63
N SER A 74 -20.19 13.86 -2.21
CA SER A 74 -21.23 14.87 -2.23
C SER A 74 -22.41 14.30 -3.01
N LYS A 75 -23.49 13.90 -2.32
CA LYS A 75 -24.80 13.86 -2.97
C LYS A 75 -25.21 15.32 -3.16
N SER A 76 -25.34 15.76 -4.41
CA SER A 76 -26.15 16.92 -4.73
C SER A 76 -27.60 16.55 -4.40
N GLU A 77 -28.14 17.10 -3.32
CA GLU A 77 -29.57 17.12 -3.09
C GLU A 77 -30.20 18.01 -4.17
N SER A 78 -30.75 17.38 -5.21
CA SER A 78 -31.72 18.04 -6.08
C SER A 78 -33.08 17.99 -5.38
N SER A 79 -33.51 19.13 -4.87
CA SER A 79 -34.87 19.43 -4.45
C SER A 79 -35.86 19.09 -5.57
N GLY A 80 -36.61 18.01 -5.39
CA GLY A 80 -37.79 17.69 -6.19
C GLY A 80 -39.00 17.56 -5.26
N LYS A 81 -39.68 18.66 -5.00
CA LYS A 81 -41.05 18.63 -4.49
C LYS A 81 -41.96 18.17 -5.62
N SER A 82 -42.75 17.13 -5.38
CA SER A 82 -44.01 16.90 -6.10
C SER A 82 -44.99 16.26 -5.13
N ASP A 83 -45.80 17.11 -4.50
CA ASP A 83 -47.06 16.73 -3.89
C ASP A 83 -47.99 16.24 -5.01
N PHE A 84 -48.44 14.98 -4.98
CA PHE A 84 -49.69 14.51 -5.60
C PHE A 84 -50.03 13.09 -5.12
N SER A 85 -50.86 13.00 -4.09
CA SER A 85 -52.15 12.27 -4.01
C SER A 85 -52.56 12.06 -2.55
#